data_AF-A0A2K6FS38-F1
#
_entry.id   AF-A0A2K6FS38-F1
#
_cell.length_a   1.000
_cell.length_b   1.000
_cell.length_c   1.000
_cell.angle_alpha   90.00
_cell.angle_beta   90.00
_cell.angle_gamma   90.00
#
_symmetry.space_group_name_H-M   'P 1'
#
loop_
_entity.id
_entity.type
_entity.pdbx_description
1 polymer ?
#
loop_
_entity_poly.entity_id
_entity_poly.type
_entity_poly.pdbx_seq_one_letter_code
_entity_poly.pdbx_strand_id
1 'polypeptide(L)'
;MERLGQIISLCNLIYKKCEEMKYCQRQCRRLGERVLSLLPALEMLQKQVNGNLPPEEVTAALDRFQAALEEAKKQIEKFKDKAKMWKFLLSGQNKILFKEVNEKLSDAREALSLLLQADQRMSALSVSRRASWLREDQGDAEEDLRAFQILRKTETIEASLRQLESTMKEIKETLRQSLESSSGRSPLARSRLKVKNVKAGSAGGCDSKMIRQLVVGKRQLEPLGEDCLEELQKIIDECLAYEPSVRPSVDEILKKLSAFTK
;
A
#
# COMPACT_ATOMS: atom_id res chain seq x y z
N MET A 1 13.69 -21.70 43.44
CA MET A 1 14.20 -22.09 42.10
C MET A 1 13.08 -22.25 41.06
N GLU A 2 11.97 -22.91 41.37
CA GLU A 2 10.84 -23.11 40.43
C GLU A 2 10.30 -21.81 39.81
N ARG A 3 10.16 -20.75 40.63
CA ARG A 3 9.67 -19.44 40.20
C ARG A 3 10.57 -18.73 39.16
N LEU A 4 11.89 -18.76 39.35
CA LEU A 4 12.84 -18.19 38.37
C LEU A 4 12.76 -18.94 37.04
N GLY A 5 12.62 -20.26 37.08
CA GLY A 5 12.38 -21.08 35.88
C GLY A 5 11.11 -20.66 35.15
N GLN A 6 9.99 -20.46 35.86
CA GLN A 6 8.74 -19.98 35.27
C GLN A 6 8.88 -18.61 34.59
N ILE A 7 9.59 -17.67 35.22
CA ILE A 7 9.87 -16.34 34.65
C ILE A 7 10.71 -16.46 33.38
N ILE A 8 11.77 -17.28 33.39
CA ILE A 8 12.61 -17.51 32.20
C ILE A 8 11.80 -18.15 31.06
N SER A 9 10.94 -19.13 31.36
CA SER A 9 10.02 -19.71 30.39
C SER A 9 9.07 -18.66 29.81
N LEU A 10 8.55 -17.75 30.64
CA LEU A 10 7.67 -16.67 30.21
C LEU A 10 8.40 -15.68 29.30
N CYS A 11 9.67 -15.32 29.60
CA CYS A 11 10.50 -14.50 28.74
C CYS A 11 10.66 -15.10 27.33
N ASN A 12 11.03 -16.39 27.26
CA ASN A 12 11.19 -17.10 25.99
C ASN A 12 9.87 -17.20 25.22
N LEU A 13 8.75 -17.43 25.92
CA LEU A 13 7.42 -17.45 25.30
C LEU A 13 7.06 -16.10 24.69
N ILE A 14 7.32 -14.99 25.39
CA ILE A 14 7.06 -13.64 24.90
C ILE A 14 7.92 -13.35 23.67
N TYR A 15 9.22 -13.65 23.73
CA TYR A 15 10.11 -13.48 22.58
C TYR A 15 9.60 -14.22 21.34
N LYS A 16 9.24 -15.49 21.49
CA LYS A 16 8.69 -16.29 20.38
C LYS A 16 7.40 -15.68 19.84
N LYS A 17 6.47 -15.29 20.72
CA LYS A 17 5.21 -14.66 20.29
C LYS A 17 5.45 -13.34 19.57
N CYS A 18 6.44 -12.56 19.98
CA CYS A 18 6.82 -11.32 19.31
C CYS A 18 7.31 -11.56 17.86
N GLU A 19 8.12 -12.59 17.63
CA GLU A 19 8.59 -12.93 16.28
C GLU A 19 7.45 -13.47 15.38
N GLU A 20 6.41 -14.06 15.96
CA GLU A 20 5.23 -14.53 15.23
C GLU A 20 4.23 -13.41 14.87
N MET A 21 4.43 -12.18 15.35
CA MET A 21 3.52 -11.07 15.10
C MET A 21 3.56 -10.58 13.66
N LYS A 22 2.39 -10.48 13.04
CA LYS A 22 2.22 -9.99 11.66
C LYS A 22 2.24 -8.46 11.55
N TYR A 23 1.95 -7.76 12.64
CA TYR A 23 1.80 -6.32 12.69
C TYR A 23 2.75 -5.73 13.73
N CYS A 24 3.10 -4.46 13.57
CA CYS A 24 3.99 -3.74 14.48
C CYS A 24 5.29 -4.50 14.79
N GLN A 25 5.91 -5.04 13.75
CA GLN A 25 7.05 -5.94 13.86
C GLN A 25 8.24 -5.28 14.55
N ARG A 26 8.45 -3.96 14.36
CA ARG A 26 9.56 -3.26 15.02
C ARG A 26 9.34 -3.21 16.52
N GLN A 27 8.16 -2.79 16.96
CA GLN A 27 7.84 -2.73 18.38
C GLN A 27 7.81 -4.12 19.04
N CYS A 28 7.28 -5.13 18.35
CA CYS A 28 7.28 -6.51 18.85
C CYS A 28 8.70 -7.07 19.00
N ARG A 29 9.54 -6.92 17.98
CA ARG A 29 10.94 -7.35 18.06
C ARG A 29 11.71 -6.62 19.15
N ARG A 30 11.52 -5.30 19.27
CA ARG A 30 12.14 -4.48 20.32
C ARG A 30 11.78 -4.99 21.72
N LEU A 31 10.49 -5.26 21.96
CA LEU A 31 10.03 -5.83 23.22
C LEU A 31 10.70 -7.18 23.49
N GLY A 32 10.75 -8.06 22.48
CA GLY A 32 11.40 -9.36 22.59
C GLY A 32 12.89 -9.26 22.96
N GLU A 33 13.65 -8.41 22.26
CA GLU A 33 15.06 -8.16 22.52
C GLU A 33 15.29 -7.64 23.95
N ARG A 34 14.45 -6.72 24.42
CA ARG A 34 14.54 -6.18 25.78
C ARG A 34 14.29 -7.25 26.84
N VAL A 35 13.27 -8.09 26.64
CA VAL A 35 12.97 -9.22 27.53
C VAL A 35 14.15 -10.21 27.57
N LEU A 36 14.73 -10.56 26.42
CA LEU A 36 15.91 -11.44 26.36
C LEU A 36 17.14 -10.81 27.02
N SER A 37 17.32 -9.50 26.89
CA SER A 37 18.46 -8.80 27.50
C SER A 37 18.50 -8.88 29.03
N LEU A 38 17.38 -9.26 29.66
CA LEU A 38 17.26 -9.43 31.11
C LEU A 38 17.50 -10.87 31.56
N LEU A 39 17.52 -11.86 30.65
CA LEU A 39 17.79 -13.26 31.00
C LEU A 39 19.13 -13.45 31.74
N PRO A 40 20.26 -12.84 31.31
CA PRO A 40 21.53 -13.02 32.01
C PRO A 40 21.45 -12.58 33.48
N ALA A 41 20.70 -11.51 33.77
CA ALA A 41 20.51 -11.03 35.14
C ALA A 41 19.73 -12.04 36.00
N LEU A 42 18.72 -12.70 35.43
CA LEU A 42 17.94 -13.74 36.12
C LEU A 42 18.75 -15.01 36.36
N GLU A 43 19.59 -15.40 35.40
CA GLU A 43 20.51 -16.54 35.56
C GLU A 43 21.58 -16.25 36.62
N MET A 44 22.08 -15.01 36.69
CA MET A 44 22.99 -14.59 37.76
C MET A 44 22.31 -14.63 39.13
N LEU A 45 21.08 -14.12 39.24
CA LEU A 45 20.28 -14.26 40.46
C LEU A 45 20.10 -15.73 40.84
N GLN A 46 19.79 -16.61 39.89
CA GLN A 46 19.64 -18.04 40.14
C GLN A 46 20.91 -18.68 40.73
N LYS A 47 22.09 -18.25 40.26
CA LYS A 47 23.38 -18.72 40.78
C LYS A 47 23.75 -18.12 42.14
N GLN A 48 23.25 -16.92 42.46
CA GLN A 48 23.55 -16.18 43.70
C GLN A 48 22.50 -16.34 44.81
N VAL A 49 21.39 -17.04 44.57
CA VAL A 49 20.32 -17.29 45.57
C VAL A 49 20.82 -17.95 46.88
N ASN A 50 22.05 -18.45 46.92
CA ASN A 50 22.70 -18.97 48.13
C ASN A 50 23.59 -17.97 48.90
N GLY A 51 23.63 -16.68 48.56
CA GLY A 51 24.47 -15.70 49.26
C GLY A 51 23.95 -14.25 49.29
N ASN A 52 24.01 -13.65 50.48
CA ASN A 52 23.97 -12.22 50.85
C ASN A 52 22.89 -11.28 50.30
N LEU A 53 21.96 -11.71 49.45
CA LEU A 53 20.89 -10.84 48.94
C LEU A 53 19.65 -10.85 49.87
N PRO A 54 19.05 -9.68 50.18
CA PRO A 54 17.83 -9.59 50.98
C PRO A 54 16.66 -10.29 50.25
N PRO A 55 16.09 -11.37 50.82
CA PRO A 55 15.08 -12.19 50.14
C PRO A 55 13.82 -11.43 49.74
N GLU A 56 13.43 -10.44 50.53
CA GLU A 56 12.24 -9.61 50.29
C GLU A 56 12.40 -8.71 49.07
N GLU A 57 13.56 -8.06 48.90
CA GLU A 57 13.81 -7.18 47.76
C GLU A 57 13.93 -7.97 46.45
N VAL A 58 14.59 -9.14 46.50
CA VAL A 58 14.68 -10.06 45.36
C VAL A 58 13.29 -10.53 44.94
N THR A 59 12.46 -10.92 45.91
CA THR A 59 11.08 -11.34 45.65
C THR A 59 10.28 -10.21 45.02
N ALA A 60 10.33 -9.00 45.58
CA ALA A 60 9.61 -7.84 45.06
C ALA A 60 10.07 -7.42 43.64
N ALA A 61 11.37 -7.52 43.34
CA ALA A 61 11.88 -7.26 41.99
C ALA A 61 11.39 -8.30 40.98
N LEU A 62 11.39 -9.59 41.35
CA LEU A 62 10.86 -10.67 40.52
C LEU A 62 9.34 -10.55 40.32
N ASP A 63 8.58 -10.12 41.33
CA ASP A 63 7.14 -9.85 41.21
C ASP A 63 6.85 -8.75 40.19
N ARG A 64 7.55 -7.61 40.29
CA ARG A 64 7.41 -6.51 39.33
C ARG A 64 7.74 -6.95 37.91
N PHE A 65 8.82 -7.71 37.76
CA PHE A 65 9.24 -8.23 36.47
C PHE A 65 8.22 -9.21 35.88
N GLN A 66 7.76 -10.18 36.67
CA GLN A 66 6.75 -11.15 36.25
C GLN A 66 5.42 -10.47 35.87
N ALA A 67 4.98 -9.47 36.64
CA ALA A 67 3.80 -8.69 36.32
C ALA A 67 3.93 -7.92 34.99
N ALA A 68 5.10 -7.37 34.70
CA ALA A 68 5.38 -6.71 33.42
C ALA A 68 5.30 -7.70 32.24
N LEU A 69 5.84 -8.92 32.42
CA LEU A 69 5.79 -9.97 31.41
C LEU A 69 4.37 -10.48 31.15
N GLU A 70 3.55 -10.69 32.18
CA GLU A 70 2.16 -11.11 31.98
C GLU A 70 1.32 -10.02 31.29
N GLU A 71 1.54 -8.74 31.60
CA GLU A 71 0.92 -7.64 30.87
C GLU A 71 1.39 -7.60 29.41
N ALA A 72 2.69 -7.82 29.15
CA ALA A 72 3.24 -7.92 27.80
C ALA A 72 2.54 -9.02 26.99
N LYS A 73 2.43 -10.22 27.56
CA LYS A 73 1.74 -11.35 26.96
C LYS A 73 0.27 -11.03 26.67
N LYS A 74 -0.44 -10.40 27.60
CA LYS A 74 -1.83 -9.97 27.42
C LYS A 74 -1.97 -8.98 26.27
N GLN A 75 -1.08 -8.00 26.16
CA GLN A 75 -1.09 -7.03 25.07
C GLN A 75 -0.78 -7.67 23.72
N ILE A 76 0.20 -8.58 23.65
CA ILE A 76 0.50 -9.34 22.44
C ILE A 76 -0.75 -10.10 21.98
N GLU A 77 -1.41 -10.86 22.86
CA GLU A 77 -2.63 -11.59 22.52
C GLU A 77 -3.77 -10.66 22.07
N LYS A 78 -3.92 -9.50 22.71
CA LYS A 78 -4.93 -8.50 22.34
C LYS A 78 -4.75 -7.99 20.91
N PHE A 79 -3.50 -7.77 20.50
CA PHE A 79 -3.16 -7.14 19.23
C PHE A 79 -2.81 -8.11 18.09
N LYS A 80 -2.89 -9.42 18.34
CA LYS A 80 -2.94 -10.43 17.28
C LYS A 80 -4.14 -10.27 16.36
N ASP A 81 -5.25 -9.77 16.89
CA ASP A 81 -6.46 -9.52 16.13
C ASP A 81 -6.31 -8.29 15.22
N LYS A 82 -6.52 -8.50 13.92
CA LYS A 82 -6.39 -7.45 12.89
C LYS A 82 -7.27 -6.24 13.19
N ALA A 83 -8.53 -6.44 13.61
CA ALA A 83 -9.47 -5.34 13.84
C ALA A 83 -9.09 -4.50 15.06
N LYS A 84 -8.70 -5.14 16.17
CA LYS A 84 -8.21 -4.44 17.37
C LYS A 84 -6.93 -3.66 17.08
N MET A 85 -5.99 -4.26 16.35
CA MET A 85 -4.75 -3.61 15.93
C MET A 85 -5.02 -2.39 15.05
N TRP A 86 -5.89 -2.53 14.05
CA TRP A 86 -6.28 -1.44 13.17
C TRP A 86 -6.94 -0.31 13.94
N LYS A 87 -7.90 -0.62 14.81
CA LYS A 87 -8.58 0.37 15.64
C LYS A 87 -7.56 1.18 16.45
N PHE A 88 -6.56 0.52 17.04
CA PHE A 88 -5.50 1.19 17.79
C PHE A 88 -4.66 2.13 16.89
N LEU A 89 -4.18 1.64 15.75
CA LEU A 89 -3.36 2.44 14.82
C LEU A 89 -4.13 3.59 14.18
N LEU A 90 -5.44 3.48 14.02
CA LEU A 90 -6.30 4.53 13.47
C LEU A 90 -6.67 5.58 14.52
N SER A 91 -7.07 5.16 15.73
CA SER A 91 -7.69 6.06 16.73
C SER A 91 -6.79 6.51 17.88
N GLY A 92 -5.64 5.85 18.11
CA GLY A 92 -4.78 6.18 19.26
C GLY A 92 -4.11 7.55 19.17
N GLN A 93 -4.05 8.31 20.26
CA GLN A 93 -3.21 9.51 20.35
C GLN A 93 -1.71 9.15 20.45
N ASN A 94 -1.42 8.01 21.09
CA ASN A 94 -0.09 7.42 21.16
C ASN A 94 -0.11 6.07 20.42
N LYS A 95 0.86 5.85 19.53
CA LYS A 95 0.98 4.65 18.69
C LYS A 95 1.99 3.63 19.23
N ILE A 96 2.59 3.92 20.39
CA ILE A 96 3.47 3.01 21.11
C ILE A 96 2.63 1.90 21.74
N LEU A 97 2.75 0.70 21.18
CA LEU A 97 1.95 -0.48 21.50
C LEU A 97 2.14 -0.96 22.93
N PHE A 98 3.39 -0.94 23.39
CA PHE A 98 3.84 -1.53 24.66
C PHE A 98 4.29 -0.49 25.68
N LYS A 99 3.75 0.75 25.64
CA LYS A 99 4.25 1.85 26.49
C LYS A 99 4.31 1.48 27.97
N GLU A 100 3.18 1.06 28.54
CA GLU A 100 3.10 0.69 29.97
C GLU A 100 3.97 -0.52 30.30
N VAL A 101 4.09 -1.46 29.36
CA VAL A 101 4.93 -2.65 29.52
C VAL A 101 6.41 -2.26 29.55
N ASN A 102 6.85 -1.40 28.64
CA ASN A 102 8.21 -0.92 28.55
C ASN A 102 8.60 -0.09 29.78
N GLU A 103 7.68 0.74 30.30
CA GLU A 103 7.88 1.47 31.56
C GLU A 103 8.09 0.50 32.73
N LYS A 104 7.18 -0.48 32.91
CA LYS A 104 7.30 -1.50 33.97
C LYS A 104 8.54 -2.38 33.83
N LEU A 105 8.92 -2.75 32.60
CA LEU A 105 10.14 -3.50 32.32
C LEU A 105 11.40 -2.69 32.63
N SER A 106 11.39 -1.37 32.36
CA SER A 106 12.48 -0.48 32.74
C SER A 106 12.62 -0.40 34.25
N ASP A 107 11.51 -0.22 34.98
CA ASP A 107 11.52 -0.17 36.45
C ASP A 107 12.02 -1.50 37.05
N ALA A 108 11.54 -2.63 36.52
CA ALA A 108 11.97 -3.95 36.96
C ALA A 108 13.46 -4.19 36.67
N ARG A 109 13.96 -3.77 35.50
CA ARG A 109 15.37 -3.82 35.14
C ARG A 109 16.24 -3.01 36.10
N GLU A 110 15.82 -1.80 36.43
CA GLU A 110 16.55 -0.93 37.37
C GLU A 110 16.62 -1.58 38.76
N ALA A 111 15.51 -2.13 39.25
CA ALA A 111 15.47 -2.86 40.53
C ALA A 111 16.41 -4.10 40.52
N LEU A 112 16.36 -4.92 39.47
CA LEU A 112 17.24 -6.08 39.33
C LEU A 112 18.71 -5.68 39.21
N SER A 113 19.00 -4.56 38.53
CA SER A 113 20.35 -4.03 38.41
C SER A 113 20.90 -3.61 39.77
N LEU A 114 20.10 -2.93 40.62
CA LEU A 114 20.49 -2.53 41.97
C LEU A 114 20.82 -3.73 42.86
N LEU A 115 20.01 -4.78 42.78
CA LEU A 115 20.25 -6.01 43.56
C LEU A 115 21.54 -6.73 43.16
N LEU A 116 21.91 -6.67 41.89
CA LEU A 116 23.07 -7.36 41.34
C LEU A 116 24.37 -6.51 41.35
N GLN A 117 24.34 -5.30 41.95
CA GLN A 117 25.45 -4.32 41.93
C GLN A 117 26.74 -4.75 42.67
N ALA A 118 26.86 -5.99 43.15
CA ALA A 118 28.09 -6.50 43.77
C ALA A 118 29.18 -6.91 42.76
N ASP A 119 28.89 -7.00 41.45
CA ASP A 119 29.89 -7.44 40.45
C ASP A 119 30.09 -6.42 39.32
N GLN A 120 31.35 -6.05 39.08
CA GLN A 120 31.81 -5.09 38.05
C GLN A 120 31.29 -5.41 36.63
N ARG A 121 30.84 -6.65 36.38
CA ARG A 121 30.24 -7.12 35.13
C ARG A 121 28.86 -6.52 34.81
N MET A 122 28.15 -5.98 35.80
CA MET A 122 26.79 -5.45 35.65
C MET A 122 26.71 -3.95 35.34
N SER A 123 27.84 -3.24 35.35
CA SER A 123 27.92 -1.81 34.95
C SER A 123 27.36 -1.53 33.55
N ALA A 124 27.33 -2.54 32.66
CA ALA A 124 26.72 -2.46 31.34
C ALA A 124 25.18 -2.25 31.33
N LEU A 125 24.48 -2.54 32.44
CA LEU A 125 23.03 -2.32 32.54
C LEU A 125 22.65 -0.90 33.02
N SER A 126 23.61 -0.14 33.57
CA SER A 126 23.36 1.05 34.40
C SER A 126 23.28 2.40 33.67
N VAL A 127 23.68 2.49 32.40
CA VAL A 127 23.67 3.79 31.70
C VAL A 127 22.23 4.14 31.30
N SER A 128 21.63 5.07 32.06
CA SER A 128 20.40 5.86 31.81
C SER A 128 19.70 5.57 30.47
N ARG A 129 19.02 4.42 30.40
CA ARG A 129 18.39 3.89 29.18
C ARG A 129 16.90 4.22 29.07
N ARG A 130 16.26 4.73 30.12
CA ARG A 130 14.83 5.03 30.13
C ARG A 130 14.44 6.06 29.05
N ALA A 131 15.20 7.14 28.94
CA ALA A 131 15.03 8.13 27.87
C ALA A 131 15.41 7.56 26.48
N SER A 132 16.31 6.58 26.42
CA SER A 132 16.62 5.87 25.17
C SER A 132 15.44 5.00 24.72
N TRP A 133 14.82 4.25 25.65
CA TRP A 133 13.70 3.38 25.37
C TRP A 133 12.51 4.15 24.81
N LEU A 134 12.17 5.30 25.41
CA LEU A 134 11.07 6.11 24.91
C LEU A 134 11.33 6.62 23.48
N ARG A 135 12.57 7.00 23.15
CA ARG A 135 12.93 7.42 21.78
C ARG A 135 12.90 6.26 20.79
N GLU A 136 13.45 5.11 21.18
CA GLU A 136 13.38 3.87 20.39
C GLU A 136 11.92 3.47 20.14
N ASP A 137 11.08 3.52 21.18
CA ASP A 137 9.66 3.18 21.11
C ASP A 137 8.90 4.09 20.15
N GLN A 138 9.20 5.39 20.20
CA GLN A 138 8.61 6.38 19.30
C GLN A 138 9.03 6.11 17.85
N GLY A 139 10.33 5.86 17.61
CA GLY A 139 10.85 5.55 16.28
C GLY A 139 10.25 4.26 15.69
N ASP A 140 10.24 3.19 16.48
CA ASP A 140 9.67 1.90 16.09
C ASP A 140 8.15 2.04 15.81
N ALA A 141 7.43 2.81 16.63
CA ALA A 141 6.00 3.08 16.43
C ALA A 141 5.71 3.87 15.14
N GLU A 142 6.54 4.86 14.82
CA GLU A 142 6.42 5.63 13.58
C GLU A 142 6.72 4.78 12.34
N GLU A 143 7.76 3.95 12.37
CA GLU A 143 8.08 3.01 11.30
C GLU A 143 6.94 2.01 11.06
N ASP A 144 6.42 1.42 12.13
CA ASP A 144 5.31 0.48 12.07
C ASP A 144 4.03 1.14 11.53
N LEU A 145 3.77 2.40 11.92
CA LEU A 145 2.64 3.16 11.41
C LEU A 145 2.78 3.44 9.91
N ARG A 146 3.98 3.80 9.43
CA ARG A 146 4.25 3.98 8.00
C ARG A 146 4.04 2.69 7.22
N ALA A 147 4.57 1.57 7.71
CA ALA A 147 4.38 0.26 7.09
C ALA A 147 2.88 -0.12 7.03
N PHE A 148 2.14 0.16 8.09
CA PHE A 148 0.69 -0.05 8.15
C PHE A 148 -0.07 0.78 7.10
N GLN A 149 0.28 2.05 6.94
CA GLN A 149 -0.35 2.92 5.93
C GLN A 149 -0.11 2.42 4.50
N ILE A 150 1.10 1.92 4.22
CA ILE A 150 1.42 1.30 2.92
C ILE A 150 0.56 0.06 2.71
N LEU A 151 0.53 -0.87 3.69
CA LEU A 151 -0.26 -2.09 3.61
C LEU A 151 -1.74 -1.80 3.31
N ARG A 152 -2.33 -0.82 4.01
CA ARG A 152 -3.72 -0.41 3.79
C ARG A 152 -3.98 0.14 2.38
N LYS A 153 -3.06 0.97 1.86
CA LYS A 153 -3.17 1.49 0.48
C LYS A 153 -3.10 0.35 -0.52
N THR A 154 -2.19 -0.60 -0.32
CA THR A 154 -2.07 -1.79 -1.18
C THR A 154 -3.34 -2.64 -1.17
N GLU A 155 -3.93 -2.92 0.00
CA GLU A 155 -5.21 -3.65 0.10
C GLU A 155 -6.35 -2.92 -0.64
N THR A 156 -6.37 -1.59 -0.58
CA THR A 156 -7.38 -0.76 -1.28
C THR A 156 -7.21 -0.84 -2.81
N ILE A 157 -5.96 -0.76 -3.27
CA ILE A 157 -5.62 -0.89 -4.69
C ILE A 157 -5.97 -2.29 -5.18
N GLU A 158 -5.62 -3.33 -4.43
CA GLU A 158 -5.92 -4.72 -4.79
C GLU A 158 -7.42 -4.97 -4.91
N ALA A 159 -8.23 -4.45 -3.97
CA ALA A 159 -9.68 -4.54 -4.04
C ALA A 159 -10.23 -3.85 -5.31
N SER A 160 -9.69 -2.67 -5.64
CA SER A 160 -10.08 -1.91 -6.83
C SER A 160 -9.70 -2.64 -8.12
N LEU A 161 -8.53 -3.29 -8.17
CA LEU A 161 -8.09 -4.10 -9.31
C LEU A 161 -8.98 -5.33 -9.51
N ARG A 162 -9.39 -6.00 -8.43
CA ARG A 162 -10.33 -7.14 -8.50
C ARG A 162 -11.69 -6.72 -9.05
N GLN A 163 -12.17 -5.54 -8.64
CA GLN A 163 -13.41 -4.94 -9.18
C GLN A 163 -13.26 -4.58 -10.67
N LEU A 164 -12.13 -4.00 -11.07
CA LEU A 164 -11.88 -3.72 -12.47
C LEU A 164 -11.85 -5.01 -13.29
N GLU A 165 -11.19 -6.06 -12.80
CA GLU A 165 -11.14 -7.37 -13.48
C GLU A 165 -12.54 -7.99 -13.67
N SER A 166 -13.42 -7.89 -12.66
CA SER A 166 -14.80 -8.37 -12.80
C SER A 166 -15.58 -7.57 -13.82
N THR A 167 -15.50 -6.23 -13.79
CA THR A 167 -16.17 -5.37 -14.78
C THR A 167 -15.67 -5.64 -16.21
N MET A 168 -14.36 -5.87 -16.39
CA MET A 168 -13.80 -6.22 -17.70
C MET A 168 -14.33 -7.56 -18.22
N LYS A 169 -14.49 -8.57 -17.33
CA LYS A 169 -15.09 -9.86 -17.69
C LYS A 169 -16.55 -9.69 -18.11
N GLU A 170 -17.33 -8.89 -17.39
CA GLU A 170 -18.73 -8.58 -17.73
C GLU A 170 -18.86 -7.85 -19.07
N ILE A 171 -18.02 -6.84 -19.32
CA ILE A 171 -17.99 -6.12 -20.61
C ILE A 171 -17.68 -7.08 -21.75
N LYS A 172 -16.66 -7.94 -21.57
CA LYS A 172 -16.27 -8.93 -22.59
C LYS A 172 -17.42 -9.89 -22.92
N GLU A 173 -18.13 -10.37 -21.90
CA GLU A 173 -19.26 -11.29 -22.08
C GLU A 173 -20.45 -10.58 -22.76
N THR A 174 -20.76 -9.35 -22.36
CA THR A 174 -21.81 -8.53 -22.99
C THR A 174 -21.51 -8.28 -24.48
N LEU A 175 -20.25 -7.99 -24.82
CA LEU A 175 -19.82 -7.83 -26.21
C LEU A 175 -19.96 -9.13 -27.01
N ARG A 176 -19.60 -10.28 -26.43
CA ARG A 176 -19.78 -11.60 -27.05
C ARG A 176 -21.26 -11.86 -27.33
N GLN A 177 -22.13 -11.68 -26.34
CA GLN A 177 -23.58 -11.86 -26.50
C GLN A 177 -24.18 -10.92 -27.56
N SER A 178 -23.69 -9.69 -27.64
CA SER A 178 -24.11 -8.72 -28.67
C SER A 178 -23.67 -9.15 -30.08
N LEU A 179 -22.48 -9.71 -30.22
CA LEU A 179 -21.98 -10.25 -31.49
C LEU A 179 -22.75 -11.50 -31.92
N GLU A 180 -23.01 -12.42 -30.99
CA GLU A 180 -23.77 -13.65 -31.25
C GLU A 180 -25.23 -13.36 -31.59
N SER A 181 -25.88 -12.42 -30.90
CA SER A 181 -27.25 -11.97 -31.22
C SER A 181 -27.35 -11.19 -32.53
N SER A 182 -26.26 -10.57 -33.01
CA SER A 182 -26.19 -9.97 -34.35
C SER A 182 -26.02 -10.99 -35.49
N SER A 183 -25.53 -12.20 -35.18
CA SER A 183 -25.32 -13.28 -36.16
C SER A 183 -26.61 -13.98 -36.62
N GLY A 184 -27.74 -13.75 -35.94
CA GLY A 184 -29.05 -14.33 -36.25
C GLY A 184 -30.11 -13.36 -36.76
N ARG A 185 -29.80 -12.06 -36.91
CA ARG A 185 -30.74 -11.08 -37.48
C ARG A 185 -30.07 -10.22 -38.53
N SER A 186 -30.27 -10.60 -39.78
CA SER A 186 -30.49 -9.59 -40.84
C SER A 186 -31.69 -8.75 -40.43
N PRO A 187 -31.50 -7.44 -40.21
CA PRO A 187 -32.33 -6.51 -40.95
C PRO A 187 -31.45 -5.37 -41.46
N LEU A 188 -30.77 -5.61 -42.59
CA LEU A 188 -30.54 -4.55 -43.57
C LEU A 188 -31.88 -4.22 -44.26
N ALA A 189 -32.82 -3.74 -43.47
CA ALA A 189 -34.08 -3.16 -43.90
C ALA A 189 -34.38 -1.96 -42.99
N ARG A 190 -33.42 -1.04 -42.84
CA ARG A 190 -33.71 0.30 -42.34
C ARG A 190 -33.74 1.26 -43.52
N SER A 191 -34.99 1.56 -43.89
CA SER A 191 -35.44 2.80 -44.55
C SER A 191 -34.72 3.18 -45.83
N ARG A 192 -35.19 2.59 -46.94
CA ARG A 192 -35.19 3.29 -48.25
C ARG A 192 -36.12 4.51 -48.14
N LEU A 193 -35.61 5.61 -47.58
CA LEU A 193 -36.07 6.92 -48.05
C LEU A 193 -35.67 6.96 -49.52
N LYS A 194 -36.68 6.93 -50.40
CA LYS A 194 -36.51 7.16 -51.84
C LYS A 194 -36.02 8.59 -52.04
N VAL A 195 -34.71 8.81 -51.91
CA VAL A 195 -34.05 9.94 -52.53
C VAL A 195 -34.05 9.62 -54.03
N LYS A 196 -34.87 10.36 -54.77
CA LYS A 196 -34.83 10.32 -56.23
C LYS A 196 -33.46 10.82 -56.68
N ASN A 197 -32.74 9.96 -57.39
CA ASN A 197 -31.66 10.24 -58.33
C ASN A 197 -30.75 11.42 -58.02
N VAL A 198 -29.55 11.13 -57.50
CA VAL A 198 -28.33 11.73 -58.03
C VAL A 198 -27.37 10.60 -58.40
N LYS A 199 -26.74 10.82 -59.55
CA LYS A 199 -25.99 9.95 -60.44
C LYS A 199 -24.97 9.04 -59.73
N ALA A 200 -24.95 7.77 -60.13
CA ALA A 200 -24.01 6.77 -59.67
C ALA A 200 -22.55 7.17 -59.96
N GLY A 201 -21.77 7.38 -58.91
CA GLY A 201 -20.31 7.28 -58.89
C GLY A 201 -19.91 6.14 -57.95
N SER A 202 -19.50 5.02 -58.55
CA SER A 202 -18.97 3.78 -57.98
C SER A 202 -18.46 3.81 -56.53
N ALA A 203 -19.28 3.39 -55.56
CA ALA A 203 -18.83 3.05 -54.20
C ALA A 203 -18.70 1.52 -54.04
N GLY A 204 -17.65 0.96 -54.63
CA GLY A 204 -17.10 -0.33 -54.20
C GLY A 204 -16.21 -0.08 -52.99
N GLY A 205 -16.42 -0.80 -51.89
CA GLY A 205 -15.57 -0.68 -50.70
C GLY A 205 -14.09 -0.84 -51.09
N CYS A 206 -13.29 0.19 -50.87
CA CYS A 206 -11.87 0.15 -51.22
C CYS A 206 -11.12 -0.82 -50.29
N ASP A 207 -10.45 -1.82 -50.88
CA ASP A 207 -9.52 -2.68 -50.15
C ASP A 207 -8.35 -1.86 -49.57
N SER A 208 -7.82 -2.28 -48.42
CA SER A 208 -6.75 -1.54 -47.71
C SER A 208 -5.50 -1.34 -48.57
N LYS A 209 -5.18 -2.29 -49.46
CA LYS A 209 -4.06 -2.14 -50.40
C LYS A 209 -4.34 -1.06 -51.44
N MET A 210 -5.57 -0.99 -51.93
CA MET A 210 -6.00 0.05 -52.87
C MET A 210 -5.92 1.43 -52.23
N ILE A 211 -6.39 1.59 -50.99
CA ILE A 211 -6.30 2.85 -50.25
C ILE A 211 -4.84 3.31 -50.12
N ARG A 212 -3.94 2.41 -49.71
CA ARG A 212 -2.50 2.74 -49.61
C ARG A 212 -1.92 3.18 -50.95
N GLN A 213 -2.27 2.51 -52.04
CA GLN A 213 -1.76 2.88 -53.37
C GLN A 213 -2.30 4.24 -53.84
N LEU A 214 -3.56 4.55 -53.57
CA LEU A 214 -4.17 5.83 -53.95
C LEU A 214 -3.61 7.00 -53.11
N VAL A 215 -3.51 6.83 -51.79
CA VAL A 215 -3.09 7.90 -50.86
C VAL A 215 -1.58 8.10 -50.86
N VAL A 216 -0.80 7.01 -50.78
CA VAL A 216 0.68 7.10 -50.68
C VAL A 216 1.33 7.13 -52.06
N GLY A 217 0.88 6.26 -52.97
CA GLY A 217 1.48 6.11 -54.30
C GLY A 217 1.06 7.21 -55.26
N LYS A 218 -0.25 7.48 -55.36
CA LYS A 218 -0.81 8.46 -56.31
C LYS A 218 -1.08 9.83 -55.71
N ARG A 219 -0.92 9.99 -54.39
CA ARG A 219 -1.19 11.24 -53.63
C ARG A 219 -2.56 11.84 -53.97
N GLN A 220 -3.56 10.97 -54.16
CA GLN A 220 -4.90 11.42 -54.50
C GLN A 220 -5.59 11.98 -53.26
N LEU A 221 -6.09 13.21 -53.40
CA LEU A 221 -7.03 13.83 -52.47
C LEU A 221 -8.43 13.73 -53.06
N GLU A 222 -9.40 13.48 -52.19
CA GLU A 222 -10.80 13.51 -52.60
C GLU A 222 -11.18 14.97 -52.91
N PRO A 223 -11.72 15.26 -54.10
CA PRO A 223 -12.13 16.61 -54.45
C PRO A 223 -13.26 17.05 -53.53
N LEU A 224 -13.22 18.30 -53.08
CA LEU A 224 -14.33 18.87 -52.32
C LEU A 224 -15.52 19.11 -53.24
N GLY A 225 -16.72 19.07 -52.68
CA GLY A 225 -17.95 19.34 -53.42
C GLY A 225 -18.02 20.77 -53.93
N GLU A 226 -18.81 21.00 -54.98
CA GLU A 226 -19.00 22.31 -55.61
C GLU A 226 -19.53 23.40 -54.64
N ASP A 227 -20.11 22.99 -53.52
CA ASP A 227 -20.66 23.87 -52.49
C ASP A 227 -19.62 24.40 -51.48
N CYS A 228 -18.33 24.06 -51.64
CA CYS A 228 -17.30 24.52 -50.71
C CYS A 228 -16.90 25.98 -50.96
N LEU A 229 -17.00 26.83 -49.93
CA LEU A 229 -16.54 28.22 -50.00
C LEU A 229 -15.02 28.27 -50.27
N GLU A 230 -14.58 29.10 -51.22
CA GLU A 230 -13.18 29.18 -51.66
C GLU A 230 -12.17 29.43 -50.52
N GLU A 231 -12.57 30.21 -49.52
CA GLU A 231 -11.72 30.51 -48.37
C GLU A 231 -11.59 29.30 -47.44
N LEU A 232 -12.65 28.50 -47.30
CA LEU A 232 -12.67 27.29 -46.49
C LEU A 232 -11.93 26.16 -47.20
N GLN A 233 -12.09 26.07 -48.52
CA GLN A 233 -11.36 25.17 -49.41
C GLN A 233 -9.85 25.26 -49.16
N LYS A 234 -9.30 26.48 -49.11
CA LYS A 234 -7.86 26.71 -48.85
C LYS A 234 -7.41 26.12 -47.50
N ILE A 235 -8.22 26.29 -46.45
CA ILE A 235 -7.90 25.75 -45.12
C ILE A 235 -7.93 24.22 -45.16
N ILE A 236 -8.92 23.64 -45.83
CA ILE A 236 -9.06 22.19 -45.97
C ILE A 236 -7.89 21.61 -46.78
N ASP A 237 -7.50 22.24 -47.89
CA ASP A 237 -6.37 21.79 -48.72
C ASP A 237 -5.05 21.79 -47.94
N GLU A 238 -4.81 22.80 -47.12
CA GLU A 238 -3.64 22.85 -46.24
C GLU A 238 -3.68 21.76 -45.16
N CYS A 239 -4.84 21.49 -44.56
CA CYS A 239 -5.00 20.42 -43.58
C CYS A 239 -4.80 19.03 -44.20
N LEU A 240 -5.22 18.86 -45.46
CA LEU A 240 -5.08 17.63 -46.23
C LEU A 240 -3.72 17.48 -46.91
N ALA A 241 -2.80 18.44 -46.71
CA ALA A 241 -1.48 18.39 -47.33
C ALA A 241 -0.74 17.09 -47.01
N TYR A 242 -0.14 16.48 -48.04
CA TYR A 242 0.58 15.21 -47.90
C TYR A 242 1.76 15.35 -46.93
N GLU A 243 2.52 16.44 -47.06
CA GLU A 243 3.65 16.74 -46.18
C GLU A 243 3.18 17.34 -44.85
N PRO A 244 3.52 16.74 -43.70
CA PRO A 244 3.09 17.23 -42.40
C PRO A 244 3.55 18.66 -42.07
N SER A 245 4.67 19.11 -42.63
CA SER A 245 5.21 20.46 -42.42
C SER A 245 4.37 21.58 -43.04
N VAL A 246 3.51 21.24 -44.01
CA VAL A 246 2.61 22.20 -44.67
C VAL A 246 1.29 22.33 -43.90
N ARG A 247 1.00 21.39 -42.99
CA ARG A 247 -0.25 21.38 -42.24
C ARG A 247 -0.23 22.46 -41.16
N PRO A 248 -1.29 23.27 -41.06
CA PRO A 248 -1.38 24.32 -40.06
C PRO A 248 -1.53 23.74 -38.65
N SER A 249 -1.07 24.49 -37.67
CA SER A 249 -1.34 24.22 -36.27
C SER A 249 -2.82 24.49 -35.91
N VAL A 250 -3.28 23.94 -34.79
CA VAL A 250 -4.65 24.19 -34.30
C VAL A 250 -4.91 25.69 -34.11
N ASP A 251 -3.93 26.44 -33.61
CA ASP A 251 -4.05 27.88 -33.38
C ASP A 251 -4.19 28.66 -34.70
N GLU A 252 -3.46 28.26 -35.75
CA GLU A 252 -3.58 28.85 -37.08
C GLU A 252 -4.92 28.55 -37.74
N ILE A 253 -5.44 27.33 -37.57
CA ILE A 253 -6.77 26.95 -38.06
C ILE A 253 -7.84 27.83 -37.38
N LEU A 254 -7.80 27.95 -36.05
CA LEU A 254 -8.76 28.79 -35.32
C LEU A 254 -8.68 30.27 -35.74
N LYS A 255 -7.47 30.77 -35.98
CA LYS A 255 -7.26 32.13 -36.48
C LYS A 255 -7.87 32.32 -37.87
N LYS A 256 -7.66 31.38 -38.79
CA LYS A 256 -8.24 31.44 -40.15
C LYS A 256 -9.76 31.32 -40.12
N LEU A 257 -10.32 30.42 -39.30
CA LEU A 257 -11.76 30.25 -39.15
C LEU A 257 -12.44 31.45 -38.49
N SER A 258 -11.75 32.19 -37.61
CA SER A 258 -12.30 33.39 -36.96
C SER A 258 -12.64 34.51 -37.97
N ALA A 259 -11.96 34.53 -39.12
CA ALA A 259 -12.23 35.47 -40.20
C ALA A 259 -13.61 35.26 -40.88
N PHE A 260 -14.20 34.06 -40.76
CA PHE A 260 -15.53 33.73 -41.31
C PHE A 260 -16.68 34.11 -40.38
N THR A 261 -16.37 34.44 -39.12
CA THR A 261 -17.37 34.69 -38.06
C THR A 261 -17.63 36.18 -37.83
N LYS A 262 -17.34 37.03 -38.81
CA LYS A 262 -17.67 38.47 -38.80
C LYS A 262 -18.92 38.76 -39.63
#